data_AF-A0A1H4J9A5-F1
#
_entry.id   AF-A0A1H4J9A5-F1
#
_cell.length_a   1.000
_cell.length_b   1.000
_cell.length_c   1.000
_cell.angle_alpha   90.00
_cell.angle_beta   90.00
_cell.angle_gamma   90.00
#
_symmetry.space_group_name_H-M   'P 1'
#
loop_
_entity.id
_entity.type
_entity.pdbx_description
1 polymer ?
#
loop_
_entity_poly.entity_id
_entity_poly.type
_entity_poly.pdbx_seq_one_letter_code
_entity_poly.pdbx_strand_id
1 'polypeptide(L)'
;MSTETYRRAMETRDVELALTAFAPDAVLHSPLTSRVRFTGHAELRPLIEVAYRHLKDISFHTDTGDARTRVVVYTARIGGEPIEEAALLRLNDDGLVEEATLFVRTLPGLVALMDRFGPDIARANGRPVVARVLRVLVKPLLAMVRSGDRRAVPLVSR
;
A
#
# COMPACT_ATOMS: atom_id res chain seq x y z
N MET A 1 2.29 -18.93 -8.82
CA MET A 1 0.83 -18.73 -8.92
C MET A 1 0.36 -17.57 -8.03
N SER A 2 0.74 -17.49 -6.75
CA SER A 2 0.29 -16.39 -5.87
C SER A 2 0.63 -14.99 -6.36
N THR A 3 1.75 -14.77 -7.03
CA THR A 3 2.13 -13.43 -7.50
C THR A 3 1.20 -12.93 -8.61
N GLU A 4 0.77 -13.82 -9.50
CA GLU A 4 -0.25 -13.50 -10.51
C GLU A 4 -1.61 -13.28 -9.85
N THR A 5 -2.00 -14.12 -8.89
CA THR A 5 -3.21 -13.93 -8.08
C THR A 5 -3.20 -12.59 -7.34
N TYR A 6 -2.09 -12.23 -6.71
CA TYR A 6 -1.86 -10.97 -6.02
C TYR A 6 -2.04 -9.78 -6.98
N ARG A 7 -1.39 -9.82 -8.15
CA ARG A 7 -1.50 -8.78 -9.17
C ARG A 7 -2.93 -8.63 -9.66
N ARG A 8 -3.55 -9.75 -10.06
CA ARG A 8 -4.93 -9.77 -10.53
C ARG A 8 -5.90 -9.24 -9.49
N ALA A 9 -5.78 -9.67 -8.24
CA ALA A 9 -6.63 -9.20 -7.15
C ALA A 9 -6.52 -7.68 -6.93
N MET A 10 -5.32 -7.13 -7.03
CA MET A 10 -5.11 -5.68 -6.96
C MET A 10 -5.75 -4.94 -8.15
N GLU A 11 -5.54 -5.41 -9.37
CA GLU A 11 -6.09 -4.80 -10.58
C GLU A 11 -7.63 -4.85 -10.62
N THR A 12 -8.22 -5.96 -10.18
CA THR A 12 -9.68 -6.14 -10.12
C THR A 12 -10.29 -5.66 -8.82
N ARG A 13 -9.48 -5.24 -7.83
CA ARG A 13 -9.89 -4.86 -6.48
C ARG A 13 -10.72 -5.92 -5.77
N ASP A 14 -10.36 -7.20 -5.96
CA ASP A 14 -11.07 -8.35 -5.40
C ASP A 14 -10.41 -8.78 -4.08
N VAL A 15 -11.05 -8.44 -2.96
CA VAL A 15 -10.55 -8.71 -1.61
C VAL A 15 -10.47 -10.21 -1.32
N GLU A 16 -11.45 -10.99 -1.79
CA GLU A 16 -11.44 -12.44 -1.55
C GLU A 16 -10.30 -13.10 -2.33
N LEU A 17 -10.13 -12.73 -3.60
CA LEU A 17 -9.01 -13.20 -4.41
C LEU A 17 -7.67 -12.80 -3.79
N ALA A 18 -7.57 -11.57 -3.27
CA ALA A 18 -6.35 -11.10 -2.61
C ALA A 18 -5.97 -12.01 -1.43
N LEU A 19 -6.92 -12.33 -0.55
CA LEU A 19 -6.68 -13.17 0.62
C LEU A 19 -6.25 -14.60 0.24
N THR A 20 -6.69 -15.13 -0.91
CA THR A 20 -6.20 -16.43 -1.39
C THR A 20 -4.73 -16.41 -1.82
N ALA A 21 -4.14 -15.24 -2.07
CA ALA A 21 -2.72 -15.12 -2.40
C ALA A 21 -1.81 -15.16 -1.15
N PHE A 22 -2.37 -14.89 0.04
CA PHE A 22 -1.63 -14.83 1.31
C PHE A 22 -1.79 -16.10 2.12
N ALA A 23 -0.71 -16.53 2.78
CA ALA A 23 -0.78 -17.55 3.82
C ALA A 23 -1.71 -17.11 4.97
N PRO A 24 -2.35 -18.04 5.71
CA PRO A 24 -3.29 -17.70 6.78
C PRO A 24 -2.71 -16.78 7.86
N ASP A 25 -1.41 -16.91 8.13
CA ASP A 25 -0.60 -16.19 9.12
C ASP A 25 0.36 -15.16 8.51
N ALA A 26 0.15 -14.80 7.24
CA ALA A 26 1.04 -13.90 6.51
C ALA A 26 1.23 -12.55 7.21
N VAL A 27 2.45 -12.02 7.12
CA VAL A 27 2.84 -10.75 7.74
C VAL A 27 3.03 -9.67 6.69
N LEU A 28 2.38 -8.52 6.86
CA LEU A 28 2.59 -7.35 6.01
C LEU A 28 3.27 -6.22 6.78
N HIS A 29 4.38 -5.73 6.22
CA HIS A 29 5.17 -4.61 6.71
C HIS A 29 4.80 -3.32 5.98
N SER A 30 4.39 -2.32 6.76
CA SER A 30 3.90 -1.04 6.25
C SER A 30 5.01 -0.19 5.62
N PRO A 31 4.73 0.54 4.53
CA PRO A 31 5.68 1.50 3.97
C PRO A 31 5.77 2.79 4.82
N LEU A 32 4.87 2.97 5.80
CA LEU A 32 4.76 4.18 6.62
C LEU A 32 5.50 4.08 7.96
N THR A 33 5.65 2.87 8.51
CA THR A 33 6.24 2.69 9.83
C THR A 33 6.77 1.28 10.04
N SER A 34 7.91 1.17 10.71
CA SER A 34 8.49 -0.10 11.16
C SER A 34 7.83 -0.65 12.42
N ARG A 35 6.97 0.13 13.10
CA ARG A 35 6.37 -0.23 14.39
C ARG A 35 5.09 -1.07 14.27
N VAL A 36 4.49 -1.11 13.09
CA VAL A 36 3.21 -1.79 12.85
C VAL A 36 3.42 -2.87 11.80
N ARG A 37 2.94 -4.06 12.11
CA ARG A 37 2.85 -5.21 11.22
C ARG A 37 1.42 -5.70 11.27
N PHE A 38 0.90 -6.14 10.13
CA PHE A 38 -0.43 -6.75 10.04
C PHE A 38 -0.25 -8.25 9.87
N THR A 39 -0.81 -9.04 10.78
CA THR A 39 -0.58 -10.48 10.84
C THR A 39 -1.88 -11.26 10.61
N GLY A 40 -1.83 -12.14 9.62
CA GLY A 40 -2.93 -13.01 9.25
C GLY A 40 -4.12 -12.31 8.60
N HIS A 41 -5.02 -13.12 8.03
CA HIS A 41 -6.11 -12.63 7.18
C HIS A 41 -7.07 -11.67 7.90
N ALA A 42 -7.25 -11.82 9.22
CA ALA A 42 -8.14 -10.96 10.01
C ALA A 42 -7.66 -9.49 10.03
N GLU A 43 -6.34 -9.25 10.08
CA GLU A 43 -5.77 -7.91 10.04
C GLU A 43 -5.51 -7.42 8.61
N LEU A 44 -5.20 -8.33 7.68
CA LEU A 44 -4.96 -7.99 6.28
C LEU A 44 -6.24 -7.57 5.55
N ARG A 45 -7.38 -8.23 5.81
CA ARG A 45 -8.66 -7.92 5.14
C ARG A 45 -9.05 -6.44 5.22
N PRO A 46 -9.17 -5.80 6.39
CA PRO A 46 -9.54 -4.38 6.47
C PRO A 46 -8.50 -3.47 5.82
N LEU A 47 -7.21 -3.84 5.86
CA LEU A 47 -6.16 -3.09 5.18
C LEU A 47 -6.33 -3.14 3.65
N ILE A 48 -6.56 -4.34 3.10
CA ILE A 48 -6.78 -4.57 1.66
C ILE A 48 -8.04 -3.84 1.19
N GLU A 49 -9.14 -3.90 1.95
CA GLU A 49 -10.38 -3.17 1.65
C GLU A 49 -10.14 -1.65 1.56
N VAL A 50 -9.36 -1.09 2.50
CA VAL A 50 -8.98 0.33 2.48
C VAL A 50 -8.10 0.63 1.27
N ALA A 51 -7.12 -0.22 0.97
CA ALA A 51 -6.25 -0.05 -0.18
C ALA A 51 -7.03 -0.01 -1.48
N TYR A 52 -7.92 -0.99 -1.70
CA TYR A 52 -8.71 -1.10 -2.92
C TYR A 52 -9.76 0.02 -3.06
N ARG A 53 -10.24 0.56 -1.93
CA ARG A 53 -11.09 1.75 -1.93
C ARG A 53 -10.38 2.98 -2.49
N HIS A 54 -9.13 3.21 -2.10
CA HIS A 54 -8.41 4.48 -2.38
C HIS A 54 -7.46 4.43 -3.57
N LEU A 55 -6.86 3.28 -3.87
CA LEU A 55 -5.96 3.12 -5.01
C LEU A 55 -6.74 3.00 -6.32
N LYS A 56 -6.41 3.90 -7.25
CA LYS A 56 -7.01 3.99 -8.59
C LYS A 56 -5.97 3.74 -9.66
N ASP A 57 -6.43 3.25 -10.82
CA ASP A 57 -5.60 3.07 -12.02
C ASP A 57 -4.34 2.23 -11.77
N ILE A 58 -4.50 1.12 -11.04
CA ILE A 58 -3.41 0.18 -10.74
C ILE A 58 -2.96 -0.49 -12.05
N SER A 59 -1.68 -0.38 -12.36
CA SER A 59 -1.05 -1.06 -13.50
C SER A 59 0.31 -1.60 -13.09
N PHE A 60 0.46 -2.92 -13.06
CA PHE A 60 1.75 -3.56 -12.83
C PHE A 60 2.66 -3.42 -14.05
N HIS A 61 3.94 -3.15 -13.82
CA HIS A 61 4.95 -3.07 -14.89
C HIS A 61 6.21 -3.90 -14.61
N THR A 62 6.38 -4.39 -13.37
CA THR A 62 7.50 -5.26 -13.01
C THR A 62 6.99 -6.43 -12.18
N ASP A 63 7.43 -7.63 -12.53
CA ASP A 63 7.30 -8.84 -11.72
C ASP A 63 8.57 -9.66 -11.90
N THR A 64 9.47 -9.62 -10.92
CA THR A 64 10.81 -10.22 -11.01
C THR A 64 11.18 -10.98 -9.73
N GLY A 65 12.21 -11.83 -9.81
CA GLY A 65 12.70 -12.64 -8.69
C GLY A 65 12.69 -14.13 -9.01
N ASP A 66 12.66 -14.95 -7.96
CA ASP A 66 12.73 -16.41 -8.02
C ASP A 66 11.47 -17.07 -7.45
N ALA A 67 11.50 -18.38 -7.18
CA ALA A 67 10.36 -19.13 -6.67
C ALA A 67 9.95 -18.75 -5.23
N ARG A 68 10.87 -18.20 -4.43
CA ARG A 68 10.68 -17.86 -3.02
C ARG A 68 10.52 -16.37 -2.77
N THR A 69 11.10 -15.56 -3.64
CA THR A 69 11.19 -14.12 -3.44
C THR A 69 10.81 -13.41 -4.72
N ARG A 70 9.74 -12.65 -4.66
CA ARG A 70 9.24 -11.85 -5.79
C ARG A 70 9.25 -10.38 -5.44
N VAL A 71 9.53 -9.54 -6.42
CA VAL A 71 9.26 -8.11 -6.34
C VAL A 71 8.27 -7.79 -7.44
N VAL A 72 7.09 -7.29 -7.03
CA VAL A 72 6.10 -6.75 -7.95
C VAL A 72 6.03 -5.25 -7.80
N VAL A 73 5.96 -4.53 -8.92
CA VAL A 73 5.90 -3.07 -8.94
C VAL A 73 4.73 -2.62 -9.81
N TYR A 74 3.94 -1.72 -9.26
CA TYR A 74 2.83 -1.09 -9.97
C TYR A 74 2.86 0.42 -9.83
N THR A 75 2.25 1.08 -10.81
CA THR A 75 1.84 2.48 -10.73
C THR A 75 0.36 2.58 -10.43
N ALA A 76 -0.04 3.63 -9.71
CA ALA A 76 -1.44 3.93 -9.39
C ALA A 76 -1.62 5.42 -9.09
N ARG A 77 -2.83 5.79 -8.65
CA ARG A 77 -3.15 7.10 -8.10
C ARG A 77 -3.85 6.98 -6.75
N ILE A 78 -3.56 7.93 -5.85
CA ILE A 78 -4.24 8.07 -4.56
C ILE A 78 -4.51 9.55 -4.25
N GLY A 79 -5.79 9.90 -4.06
CA GLY A 79 -6.18 11.28 -3.74
C GLY A 79 -5.67 12.31 -4.76
N GLY A 80 -5.50 11.91 -6.02
CA GLY A 80 -4.98 12.75 -7.10
C GLY A 80 -3.46 12.75 -7.26
N GLU A 81 -2.69 12.14 -6.35
CA GLU A 81 -1.24 12.00 -6.50
C GLU A 81 -0.86 10.70 -7.20
N PRO A 82 0.17 10.71 -8.08
CA PRO A 82 0.75 9.48 -8.59
C PRO A 82 1.48 8.73 -7.46
N ILE A 83 1.42 7.42 -7.52
CA ILE A 83 2.14 6.52 -6.63
C ILE A 83 2.72 5.37 -7.46
N GLU A 84 3.89 4.90 -7.06
CA GLU A 84 4.55 3.70 -7.54
C GLU A 84 4.98 2.91 -6.30
N GLU A 85 4.46 1.70 -6.17
CA GLU A 85 4.72 0.82 -5.03
C GLU A 85 5.43 -0.43 -5.50
N ALA A 86 6.50 -0.79 -4.78
CA ALA A 86 7.14 -2.08 -4.87
C ALA A 86 6.75 -2.93 -3.65
N ALA A 87 6.24 -4.13 -3.89
CA ALA A 87 6.02 -5.12 -2.85
C ALA A 87 7.08 -6.23 -2.98
N LEU A 88 7.92 -6.36 -1.96
CA LEU A 88 8.80 -7.50 -1.77
C LEU A 88 7.99 -8.61 -1.09
N LEU A 89 7.77 -9.70 -1.82
CA LEU A 89 6.96 -10.84 -1.40
C LEU A 89 7.88 -12.04 -1.13
N ARG A 90 7.79 -12.60 0.07
CA ARG A 90 8.34 -13.93 0.40
C ARG A 90 7.22 -14.95 0.29
N LEU A 91 7.51 -16.07 -0.38
CA LEU A 91 6.56 -17.14 -0.66
C LEU A 91 6.95 -18.40 0.11
N ASN A 92 5.97 -19.02 0.77
CA ASN A 92 6.13 -20.30 1.44
C ASN A 92 6.19 -21.48 0.45
N ASP A 93 6.25 -22.71 0.96
CA ASP A 93 6.35 -23.95 0.15
C ASP A 93 5.14 -24.17 -0.76
N ASP A 94 3.96 -23.73 -0.34
CA ASP A 94 2.71 -23.76 -1.13
C ASP A 94 2.64 -22.63 -2.16
N GLY A 95 3.68 -21.79 -2.19
CA GLY A 95 3.78 -20.63 -3.05
C GLY A 95 2.84 -19.50 -2.64
N LEU A 96 2.32 -19.45 -1.41
CA LEU A 96 1.52 -18.34 -0.88
C LEU A 96 2.42 -17.27 -0.26
N VAL A 97 1.97 -16.01 -0.25
CA VAL A 97 2.72 -14.91 0.38
C VAL A 97 2.71 -15.10 1.90
N GLU A 98 3.85 -15.38 2.50
CA GLU A 98 4.05 -15.46 3.95
C GLU A 98 4.52 -14.12 4.54
N GLU A 99 5.24 -13.32 3.74
CA GLU A 99 5.68 -11.98 4.13
C GLU A 99 5.58 -11.02 2.95
N ALA A 100 5.02 -9.83 3.18
CA ALA A 100 5.00 -8.73 2.22
C ALA A 100 5.58 -7.47 2.84
N THR A 101 6.62 -6.90 2.24
CA THR A 101 7.17 -5.60 2.62
C THR A 101 6.93 -4.58 1.53
N LEU A 102 6.24 -3.49 1.87
CA LEU A 102 5.84 -2.47 0.91
C LEU A 102 6.83 -1.29 0.94
N PHE A 103 7.15 -0.80 -0.25
CA PHE A 103 7.94 0.41 -0.46
C PHE A 103 7.22 1.31 -1.44
N VAL A 104 7.11 2.60 -1.12
CA VAL A 104 6.29 3.52 -1.88
C VAL A 104 7.09 4.75 -2.25
N ARG A 105 6.93 5.16 -3.50
CA ARG A 105 7.24 6.50 -4.01
C ARG A 105 6.01 7.04 -4.75
N THR A 106 5.93 8.32 -5.09
CA THR A 106 6.77 9.43 -4.64
C THR A 106 6.40 9.84 -3.21
N LEU A 107 7.17 10.73 -2.60
CA LEU A 107 6.87 11.23 -1.25
C LEU A 107 5.46 11.86 -1.15
N PRO A 108 4.97 12.68 -2.10
CA PRO A 108 3.58 13.12 -2.11
C PRO A 108 2.56 11.97 -2.13
N GLY A 109 2.81 10.93 -2.92
CA GLY A 109 1.98 9.72 -2.96
C GLY A 109 1.96 8.99 -1.62
N LEU A 110 3.11 8.83 -0.97
CA LEU A 110 3.24 8.23 0.36
C LEU A 110 2.47 9.01 1.43
N VAL A 111 2.58 10.35 1.43
CA VAL A 111 1.85 11.20 2.38
C VAL A 111 0.35 11.18 2.08
N ALA A 112 -0.06 11.11 0.81
CA ALA A 112 -1.46 10.94 0.43
C ALA A 112 -2.02 9.57 0.88
N LEU A 113 -1.21 8.52 0.83
CA LEU A 113 -1.57 7.20 1.40
C LEU A 113 -1.84 7.32 2.90
N MET A 114 -0.95 7.98 3.66
CA MET A 114 -1.16 8.24 5.09
C MET A 114 -2.46 9.02 5.37
N ASP A 115 -2.76 10.06 4.59
CA ASP A 115 -3.98 10.88 4.71
C ASP A 115 -5.26 10.06 4.54
N ARG A 116 -5.25 9.07 3.65
CA ARG A 116 -6.43 8.26 3.32
C ARG A 116 -6.56 7.02 4.19
N PHE A 117 -5.46 6.31 4.43
CA PHE A 117 -5.48 5.02 5.13
C PHE A 117 -5.59 5.21 6.64
N GLY A 118 -4.86 6.17 7.22
CA GLY A 118 -4.82 6.39 8.67
C GLY A 118 -6.21 6.55 9.30
N PRO A 119 -7.06 7.47 8.79
CA PRO A 119 -8.42 7.63 9.29
C PRO A 119 -9.31 6.39 9.11
N ASP A 120 -9.20 5.69 7.98
CA ASP A 120 -10.06 4.52 7.69
C ASP A 120 -9.68 3.32 8.57
N ILE A 121 -8.38 3.06 8.76
CA ILE A 121 -7.87 2.04 9.68
C ILE A 121 -8.26 2.39 11.12
N ALA A 122 -8.13 3.65 11.53
CA ALA A 122 -8.56 4.07 12.86
C ALA A 122 -10.07 3.85 13.09
N ARG A 123 -10.92 4.03 12.06
CA ARG A 123 -12.36 3.69 12.16
C ARG A 123 -12.59 2.19 12.24
N ALA A 124 -11.91 1.40 11.42
CA ALA A 124 -12.01 -0.06 11.45
C ALA A 124 -11.64 -0.62 12.84
N ASN A 125 -10.67 0.00 13.51
CA ASN A 125 -10.24 -0.35 14.86
C ASN A 125 -11.07 0.31 15.98
N GLY A 126 -12.27 0.84 15.68
CA GLY A 126 -13.18 1.40 16.69
C GLY A 126 -12.70 2.71 17.34
N ARG A 127 -11.81 3.46 16.68
CA ARG A 127 -11.24 4.73 17.18
C ARG A 127 -11.70 5.95 16.36
N PRO A 128 -13.01 6.33 16.39
CA PRO A 128 -13.56 7.38 15.52
C PRO A 128 -13.02 8.78 15.83
N VAL A 129 -12.67 9.07 17.09
CA VAL A 129 -12.06 10.36 17.48
C VAL A 129 -10.67 10.51 16.88
N VAL A 130 -9.84 9.46 16.97
CA VAL A 130 -8.49 9.43 16.37
C VAL A 130 -8.59 9.60 14.85
N ALA A 131 -9.55 8.93 14.21
CA ALA A 131 -9.77 9.08 12.77
C ALA A 131 -10.07 10.53 12.35
N ARG A 132 -10.86 11.26 13.15
CA ARG A 132 -11.19 12.66 12.89
C ARG A 132 -9.96 13.56 13.02
N VAL A 133 -9.12 13.33 14.03
CA VAL A 133 -7.86 14.06 14.24
C VAL A 133 -6.89 13.82 13.09
N LEU A 134 -6.64 12.55 12.72
CA LEU A 134 -5.71 12.19 11.65
C LEU A 134 -6.08 12.83 10.31
N ARG A 135 -7.38 12.92 10.00
CA ARG A 135 -7.89 13.54 8.75
C ARG A 135 -7.53 15.03 8.60
N VAL A 136 -7.25 15.71 9.71
CA VAL A 136 -6.85 17.13 9.69
C VAL A 136 -5.33 17.25 9.77
N LEU A 137 -4.71 16.44 10.62
CA LEU A 137 -3.29 16.56 10.98
C LEU A 137 -2.34 16.38 9.79
N VAL A 138 -2.69 15.51 8.82
CA VAL A 138 -1.81 15.17 7.69
C VAL A 138 -1.83 16.25 6.58
N LYS A 139 -2.88 17.08 6.52
CA LYS A 139 -3.09 18.01 5.39
C LYS A 139 -1.98 19.04 5.19
N PRO A 140 -1.41 19.69 6.23
CA PRO A 140 -0.32 20.65 6.03
C PRO A 140 0.92 19.99 5.43
N LEU A 141 1.28 18.79 5.92
CA LEU A 141 2.40 18.02 5.39
C LEU A 141 2.18 17.67 3.92
N LEU A 142 0.96 17.22 3.55
CA LEU A 142 0.62 16.93 2.16
C LEU A 142 0.77 18.18 1.26
N ALA A 143 0.35 19.35 1.73
CA ALA A 143 0.51 20.60 0.99
C ALA A 143 1.99 20.97 0.77
N MET A 144 2.82 20.79 1.80
CA MET A 144 4.26 21.04 1.71
C MET A 144 4.94 20.12 0.69
N VAL A 145 4.74 18.81 0.78
CA VAL A 145 5.40 17.84 -0.12
C VAL A 145 4.93 18.01 -1.57
N ARG A 146 3.64 18.33 -1.79
CA ARG A 146 3.12 18.67 -3.13
C ARG A 146 3.81 19.87 -3.74
N SER A 147 3.99 20.94 -2.95
CA SER A 147 4.64 22.15 -3.44
C SER A 147 6.12 21.92 -3.72
N GLY A 148 6.82 21.18 -2.84
CA GLY A 148 8.22 20.83 -3.04
C GLY A 148 8.43 20.02 -4.31
N ASP A 149 7.65 18.95 -4.49
CA ASP A 149 7.77 18.03 -5.62
C ASP A 149 7.44 18.71 -6.96
N ARG A 150 6.36 19.50 -7.03
CA ARG A 150 5.93 20.14 -8.29
C ARG A 150 6.71 21.40 -8.66
N ARG A 151 7.23 22.14 -7.67
CA ARG A 151 7.82 23.47 -7.92
C ARG A 151 9.30 23.55 -7.61
N ALA A 152 9.78 22.91 -6.54
CA ALA A 152 11.17 23.06 -6.11
C ALA A 152 12.09 22.01 -6.77
N VAL A 153 11.67 20.75 -6.85
CA VAL A 153 12.49 19.68 -7.45
C VAL A 153 12.88 19.99 -8.91
N PRO A 154 11.98 20.47 -9.79
CA PRO A 154 12.37 20.81 -11.16
C PRO A 154 13.36 21.97 -11.30
N LEU A 155 13.52 22.80 -10.26
CA LEU A 155 14.45 23.95 -10.29
C LEU A 155 15.90 23.55 -10.00
N VAL A 156 16.12 22.44 -9.29
CA VAL A 156 17.45 21.93 -8.94
C VAL A 156 17.93 20.81 -9.87
N SER A 157 17.05 20.32 -10.73
CA SER A 157 17.34 19.25 -11.70
C SER A 157 17.54 19.77 -13.13
N ARG A 158 17.83 21.06 -13.30
CA ARG A 158 18.13 21.71 -14.58
C ARG A 158 19.58 22.13 -14.65
#